data_AF-A0A1U7VV69-F1
#
_entry.id   AF-A0A1U7VV69-F1
#
_cell.length_a   1.000
_cell.length_b   1.000
_cell.length_c   1.000
_cell.angle_alpha   90.00
_cell.angle_beta   90.00
_cell.angle_gamma   90.00
#
_symmetry.space_group_name_H-M   'P 1'
#
loop_
_entity.id
_entity.type
_entity.pdbx_description
1 polymer ?
#
loop_
_entity_poly.entity_id
_entity_poly.type
_entity_poly.pdbx_seq_one_letter_code
_entity_poly.pdbx_strand_id
1 'polypeptide(L)'
;MKSVHGRHEHKLILLNNLNQPVDPSDAVVTEFGSFLGTLARNATLCPLDILDWRKMDTKEDIWEYTKDKYDIPEAAKTYTLESVQAAWRKHKSRLKKDHFDPYRSDETRMEHIPEDVPVSQFKELLRYWNSKKLQRMSKTNIENRKKLKNPHTAGKRSFALVRSKLVCN
;
A
#
# COMPACT_ATOMS: atom_id res chain seq x y z
N MET A 1 4.79 -19.27 -10.79
CA MET A 1 5.65 -18.07 -10.61
C MET A 1 6.32 -18.18 -9.25
N LYS A 2 7.66 -18.08 -9.17
CA LYS A 2 8.36 -18.00 -7.89
C LYS A 2 7.96 -16.69 -7.19
N SER A 3 7.77 -16.73 -5.87
CA SER A 3 7.52 -15.52 -5.06
C SER A 3 8.65 -14.51 -5.31
N VAL A 4 8.30 -13.23 -5.55
CA VAL A 4 9.29 -12.16 -5.75
C VAL A 4 10.28 -12.10 -4.58
N HIS A 5 9.82 -12.42 -3.37
CA HIS A 5 10.65 -12.45 -2.16
C HIS A 5 11.74 -13.52 -2.18
N GLY A 6 11.53 -14.64 -2.88
CA GLY A 6 12.50 -15.73 -3.03
C GLY A 6 13.32 -15.67 -4.31
N ARG A 7 13.28 -14.56 -5.05
CA ARG A 7 14.03 -14.38 -6.28
C ARG A 7 15.44 -13.84 -5.97
N HIS A 8 16.44 -14.40 -6.66
CA HIS A 8 17.83 -13.94 -6.65
C HIS A 8 18.18 -13.07 -7.88
N GLU A 9 17.42 -13.19 -8.97
CA GLU A 9 17.55 -12.36 -10.15
C GLU A 9 16.91 -10.98 -9.92
N HIS A 10 17.57 -9.92 -10.40
CA HIS A 10 17.01 -8.57 -10.36
C HIS A 10 16.25 -8.29 -11.66
N LYS A 11 15.09 -7.63 -11.56
CA LYS A 11 14.39 -7.12 -12.74
C LYS A 11 14.64 -5.64 -12.89
N LEU A 12 15.00 -5.23 -14.10
CA LEU A 12 15.16 -3.82 -14.46
C LEU A 12 13.83 -3.08 -14.39
N ILE A 13 13.86 -1.86 -13.85
CA ILE A 13 12.75 -0.89 -13.90
C ILE A 13 13.27 0.39 -14.55
N LEU A 14 12.60 0.82 -15.62
CA LEU A 14 12.88 2.07 -16.31
C LEU A 14 11.76 3.08 -16.09
N LEU A 15 12.15 4.34 -15.95
CA LEU A 15 11.27 5.44 -15.55
C LEU A 15 10.97 6.37 -16.71
N ASN A 16 9.78 6.98 -16.68
CA ASN A 16 9.48 8.13 -17.52
C ASN A 16 10.08 9.42 -16.94
N ASN A 17 9.88 10.55 -17.64
CA ASN A 17 10.33 11.89 -17.23
C ASN A 17 9.72 12.40 -15.90
N LEU A 18 8.69 11.74 -15.36
CA LEU A 18 8.11 12.02 -14.05
C LEU A 18 8.59 11.04 -12.97
N ASN A 19 9.66 10.29 -13.24
CA ASN A 19 10.22 9.27 -12.36
C ASN A 19 9.23 8.13 -12.03
N GLN A 20 8.31 7.82 -12.95
CA GLN A 20 7.33 6.75 -12.77
C GLN A 20 7.74 5.50 -13.57
N PRO A 21 7.64 4.30 -12.98
CA PRO A 21 7.89 3.03 -13.68
C PRO A 21 6.95 2.85 -14.87
N VAL A 22 7.52 2.67 -16.06
CA VAL A 22 6.75 2.44 -17.30
C VAL A 22 7.31 1.29 -18.15
N ASP A 23 8.55 0.88 -17.91
CA ASP A 23 9.31 -0.06 -18.72
C ASP A 23 10.11 -1.04 -17.83
N PRO A 24 10.58 -2.20 -18.34
CA PRO A 24 10.65 -2.62 -19.75
C PRO A 24 9.37 -3.28 -20.29
N SER A 25 8.40 -3.61 -19.45
CA SER A 25 7.08 -4.10 -19.91
C SER A 25 5.99 -3.86 -18.87
N ASP A 26 4.73 -3.80 -19.33
CA ASP A 26 3.55 -3.76 -18.46
C ASP A 26 3.57 -4.84 -17.39
N ALA A 27 4.00 -6.06 -17.76
CA ALA A 27 4.02 -7.20 -16.85
C ALA A 27 5.00 -6.98 -15.70
N VAL A 28 6.21 -6.50 -16.00
CA VAL A 28 7.23 -6.20 -14.99
C VAL A 28 6.78 -5.03 -14.09
N VAL A 29 6.24 -3.96 -14.66
CA VAL A 29 5.75 -2.81 -13.88
C VAL A 29 4.54 -3.19 -13.00
N THR A 30 3.64 -4.05 -13.50
CA THR A 30 2.50 -4.55 -12.72
C THR A 30 2.94 -5.50 -11.60
N GLU A 31 3.93 -6.35 -11.85
CA GLU A 31 4.56 -7.19 -10.82
C GLU A 31 5.22 -6.32 -9.75
N PHE A 32 5.95 -5.27 -10.15
CA PHE A 32 6.57 -4.30 -9.24
C PHE A 32 5.54 -3.66 -8.31
N GLY A 33 4.44 -3.12 -8.86
CA GLY A 33 3.35 -2.57 -8.05
C GLY A 33 2.71 -3.60 -7.10
N SER A 34 2.62 -4.86 -7.53
CA SER A 34 2.10 -5.96 -6.70
C SER A 34 3.05 -6.30 -5.55
N PHE A 35 4.36 -6.31 -5.81
CA PHE A 35 5.42 -6.47 -4.82
C PHE A 35 5.43 -5.34 -3.79
N LEU A 36 5.32 -4.06 -4.20
CA LEU A 36 5.20 -2.97 -3.23
C LEU A 36 3.96 -3.14 -2.33
N GLY A 37 2.90 -3.71 -2.89
CA GLY A 37 1.71 -4.08 -2.13
C GLY A 37 1.97 -5.16 -1.08
N THR A 38 2.89 -6.11 -1.30
CA THR A 38 3.24 -7.12 -0.29
C THR A 38 4.07 -6.51 0.84
N LEU A 39 5.00 -5.60 0.53
CA LEU A 39 5.76 -4.86 1.55
C LEU A 39 4.84 -4.08 2.48
N ALA A 40 3.84 -3.41 1.91
CA ALA A 40 2.86 -2.63 2.65
C ALA A 40 1.97 -3.45 3.62
N ARG A 41 1.90 -4.78 3.43
CA ARG A 41 1.17 -5.71 4.32
C ARG A 41 2.07 -6.38 5.35
N ASN A 42 3.38 -6.25 5.21
CA ASN A 42 4.31 -6.82 6.18
C ASN A 42 4.34 -5.93 7.43
N ALA A 43 3.87 -6.44 8.56
CA ALA A 43 3.76 -5.69 9.80
C ALA A 43 5.11 -5.33 10.45
N THR A 44 6.23 -5.93 10.04
CA THR A 44 7.57 -5.50 10.49
C THR A 44 8.09 -4.34 9.65
N LEU A 45 7.92 -4.39 8.32
CA LEU A 45 8.32 -3.29 7.43
C LEU A 45 7.35 -2.10 7.48
N CYS A 46 6.06 -2.35 7.64
CA CYS A 46 5.02 -1.34 7.66
C CYS A 46 4.10 -1.54 8.89
N PRO A 47 4.58 -1.24 10.10
CA PRO A 47 3.79 -1.40 11.32
C PRO A 47 2.42 -0.73 11.24
N LEU A 48 1.43 -1.41 11.78
CA LEU A 48 0.03 -1.02 11.73
C LEU A 48 -0.38 -0.10 12.88
N ASP A 49 0.38 -0.09 13.97
CA ASP A 49 0.26 0.83 15.10
C ASP A 49 0.76 2.25 14.80
N ILE A 50 1.61 2.44 13.79
CA ILE A 50 2.01 3.78 13.33
C ILE A 50 0.83 4.46 12.61
N LEU A 51 0.37 5.61 13.11
CA LEU A 51 -0.82 6.29 12.56
C LEU A 51 -0.50 7.31 11.46
N ASP A 52 0.74 7.80 11.43
CA ASP A 52 1.22 8.78 10.46
C ASP A 52 2.44 8.24 9.72
N TRP A 53 2.33 8.08 8.40
CA TRP A 53 3.42 7.62 7.54
C TRP A 53 4.69 8.45 7.66
N ARG A 54 4.56 9.75 8.00
CA ARG A 54 5.73 10.61 8.22
C ARG A 54 6.64 10.06 9.32
N LYS A 55 6.06 9.40 10.32
CA LYS A 55 6.73 8.75 11.46
C LYS A 55 7.13 7.29 11.19
N MET A 56 7.07 6.83 9.94
CA MET A 56 7.54 5.49 9.57
C MET A 56 9.07 5.50 9.49
N ASP A 57 9.76 4.81 10.39
CA ASP A 57 11.23 4.82 10.43
C ASP A 57 11.85 3.78 9.47
N THR A 58 11.07 2.82 9.01
CA THR A 58 11.47 1.72 8.11
C THR A 58 11.45 2.07 6.62
N LYS A 59 11.32 3.36 6.25
CA LYS A 59 11.23 3.79 4.84
C LYS A 59 12.49 3.43 4.07
N GLU A 60 13.64 3.57 4.72
CA GLU A 60 14.96 3.22 4.18
C GLU A 60 15.05 1.70 3.97
N ASP A 61 14.64 0.89 4.95
CA ASP A 61 14.60 -0.58 4.84
C ASP A 61 13.72 -1.04 3.66
N ILE A 62 12.54 -0.42 3.50
CA ILE A 62 11.64 -0.69 2.36
C ILE A 62 12.34 -0.38 1.04
N TRP A 63 13.08 0.73 0.97
CA TRP A 63 13.80 1.13 -0.23
C TRP A 63 14.97 0.19 -0.54
N GLU A 64 15.77 -0.15 0.46
CA GLU A 64 16.90 -1.08 0.31
C GLU A 64 16.41 -2.47 -0.12
N TYR A 65 15.36 -2.99 0.52
CA TYR A 65 14.77 -4.26 0.14
C TYR A 65 14.15 -4.23 -1.27
N THR A 66 13.69 -3.07 -1.73
CA THR A 66 13.23 -2.91 -3.12
C THR A 66 14.40 -3.01 -4.10
N LYS A 67 15.54 -2.38 -3.80
CA LYS A 67 16.76 -2.45 -4.61
C LYS A 67 17.39 -3.84 -4.64
N ASP A 68 17.23 -4.62 -3.58
CA ASP A 68 17.64 -6.05 -3.54
C ASP A 68 16.83 -6.93 -4.51
N LYS A 69 15.67 -6.46 -4.98
CA LYS A 69 14.80 -7.23 -5.90
C LYS A 69 14.75 -6.66 -7.30
N TYR A 70 15.06 -5.39 -7.47
CA TYR A 70 14.94 -4.68 -8.75
C TYR A 70 16.15 -3.79 -8.99
N ASP A 71 16.64 -3.80 -10.23
CA ASP A 71 17.58 -2.79 -10.70
C ASP A 71 16.76 -1.54 -11.03
N ILE A 72 16.67 -0.63 -10.05
CA ILE A 72 15.78 0.53 -10.11
C ILE A 72 16.56 1.82 -9.84
N PRO A 73 16.37 2.89 -10.64
CA PRO A 73 17.05 4.16 -10.42
C PRO A 73 16.63 4.84 -9.11
N GLU A 74 17.55 5.56 -8.48
CA GLU A 74 17.30 6.29 -7.21
C GLU A 74 16.17 7.32 -7.33
N ALA A 75 15.97 7.88 -8.52
CA ALA A 75 14.86 8.80 -8.80
C ALA A 75 13.47 8.19 -8.54
N ALA A 76 13.35 6.85 -8.52
CA ALA A 76 12.10 6.15 -8.22
C ALA A 76 11.78 6.04 -6.72
N LYS A 77 12.70 6.42 -5.82
CA LYS A 77 12.53 6.24 -4.36
C LYS A 77 11.22 6.88 -3.87
N THR A 78 10.95 8.13 -4.27
CA THR A 78 9.72 8.83 -3.89
C THR A 78 8.48 8.10 -4.38
N TYR A 79 8.42 7.73 -5.66
CA TYR A 79 7.29 6.98 -6.23
C TYR A 79 7.05 5.66 -5.50
N THR A 80 8.13 4.95 -5.19
CA THR A 80 8.11 3.66 -4.50
C THR A 80 7.49 3.80 -3.10
N LEU A 81 7.99 4.76 -2.30
CA LEU A 81 7.49 4.99 -0.95
C LEU A 81 6.04 5.50 -0.94
N GLU A 82 5.65 6.35 -1.87
CA GLU A 82 4.26 6.79 -2.03
C GLU A 82 3.32 5.62 -2.40
N SER A 83 3.79 4.72 -3.26
CA SER A 83 3.04 3.53 -3.66
C SER A 83 2.85 2.56 -2.49
N VAL A 84 3.90 2.33 -1.70
CA VAL A 84 3.83 1.53 -0.46
C VAL A 84 2.90 2.19 0.56
N GLN A 85 3.01 3.51 0.76
CA GLN A 85 2.12 4.27 1.66
C GLN A 85 0.65 4.12 1.26
N ALA A 86 0.34 4.24 -0.03
CA ALA A 86 -1.03 4.10 -0.54
C ALA A 86 -1.56 2.67 -0.32
N ALA A 87 -0.72 1.65 -0.56
CA ALA A 87 -1.06 0.26 -0.31
C ALA A 87 -1.27 -0.03 1.19
N TRP A 88 -0.45 0.57 2.07
CA TRP A 88 -0.53 0.42 3.52
C TRP A 88 -1.82 1.02 4.09
N ARG A 89 -2.18 2.24 3.65
CA ARG A 89 -3.47 2.86 4.00
C ARG A 89 -4.65 2.00 3.54
N LYS A 90 -4.57 1.44 2.34
CA LYS A 90 -5.59 0.54 1.78
C LYS A 90 -5.69 -0.75 2.59
N HIS A 91 -4.56 -1.31 3.02
CA HIS A 91 -4.54 -2.51 3.87
C HIS A 91 -5.22 -2.25 5.22
N LYS A 92 -4.87 -1.16 5.92
CA LYS A 92 -5.58 -0.75 7.15
C LYS A 92 -7.08 -0.54 6.94
N SER A 93 -7.47 0.07 5.81
CA SER A 93 -8.89 0.26 5.49
C SER A 93 -9.63 -1.05 5.29
N ARG A 94 -9.01 -2.05 4.67
CA ARG A 94 -9.57 -3.40 4.51
C ARG A 94 -9.66 -4.10 5.86
N LEU A 95 -8.58 -4.07 6.63
CA LEU A 95 -8.54 -4.64 7.97
C LEU A 95 -9.65 -4.09 8.86
N LYS A 96 -9.91 -2.78 8.80
CA LYS A 96 -11.05 -2.18 9.50
C LYS A 96 -12.40 -2.73 9.00
N LYS A 97 -12.60 -2.74 7.68
CA LYS A 97 -13.84 -3.22 7.08
C LYS A 97 -14.14 -4.68 7.44
N ASP A 98 -13.10 -5.51 7.47
CA ASP A 98 -13.25 -6.96 7.56
C ASP A 98 -13.16 -7.45 9.02
N HIS A 99 -12.48 -6.74 9.92
CA HIS A 99 -12.23 -7.18 11.31
C HIS A 99 -12.65 -6.18 12.40
N PHE A 100 -13.08 -4.96 12.05
CA PHE A 100 -13.59 -3.99 13.04
C PHE A 100 -15.08 -3.72 12.85
N ASP A 101 -15.49 -3.33 11.64
CA ASP A 101 -16.87 -2.94 11.33
C ASP A 101 -17.90 -4.08 11.52
N PRO A 102 -17.59 -5.38 11.28
CA PRO A 102 -18.58 -6.46 11.45
C PRO A 102 -18.91 -6.80 12.90
N TYR A 103 -18.05 -6.39 13.84
CA TYR A 103 -18.14 -6.78 15.25
C TYR A 103 -18.46 -5.57 16.13
N ARG A 104 -19.29 -5.78 17.16
CA ARG A 104 -19.81 -4.70 18.00
C ARG A 104 -18.84 -4.28 19.11
N SER A 105 -18.05 -5.21 19.64
CA SER A 105 -17.21 -4.98 20.82
C SER A 105 -15.75 -5.29 20.54
N ASP A 106 -14.83 -4.71 21.30
CA ASP A 106 -13.40 -4.98 21.12
C ASP A 106 -13.04 -6.42 21.53
N GLU A 107 -13.76 -7.03 22.47
CA GLU A 107 -13.57 -8.43 22.86
C GLU A 107 -13.84 -9.36 21.66
N THR A 108 -14.98 -9.20 21.01
CA THR A 108 -15.33 -9.99 19.81
C THR A 108 -14.38 -9.74 18.63
N ARG A 109 -13.86 -8.51 18.47
CA ARG A 109 -12.82 -8.20 17.46
C ARG A 109 -11.50 -8.90 17.76
N MET A 110 -11.14 -9.03 19.04
CA MET A 110 -9.92 -9.69 19.49
C MET A 110 -9.98 -11.22 19.35
N GLU A 111 -11.17 -11.81 19.26
CA GLU A 111 -11.35 -13.24 18.93
C GLU A 111 -11.19 -13.52 17.43
N HIS A 112 -11.38 -12.50 16.58
CA HIS A 112 -11.36 -12.62 15.11
C HIS A 112 -10.18 -11.86 14.48
N ILE A 113 -9.04 -11.82 15.18
CA ILE A 113 -7.81 -11.19 14.67
C ILE A 113 -7.28 -12.01 13.49
N PRO A 114 -6.88 -11.36 12.38
CA PRO A 114 -6.20 -12.07 11.30
C PRO A 114 -4.85 -12.63 11.75
N GLU A 115 -4.50 -13.82 11.27
CA GLU A 115 -3.23 -14.50 11.60
C GLU A 115 -1.99 -13.70 11.22
N ASP A 116 -2.06 -12.89 10.16
CA ASP A 116 -0.94 -12.09 9.64
C ASP A 116 -0.75 -10.75 10.36
N VAL A 117 -1.60 -10.43 11.34
CA VAL A 117 -1.55 -9.17 12.09
C VAL A 117 -1.09 -9.40 13.53
N PRO A 118 0.03 -8.76 13.96
CA PRO A 118 0.46 -8.85 15.35
C PRO A 118 -0.60 -8.32 16.32
N VAL A 119 -0.89 -9.11 17.37
CA VAL A 119 -1.91 -8.80 18.38
C VAL A 119 -1.70 -7.42 19.03
N SER A 120 -0.45 -7.06 19.31
CA SER A 120 -0.11 -5.75 19.89
C SER A 120 -0.48 -4.60 18.97
N GLN A 121 -0.15 -4.70 17.67
CA GLN A 121 -0.48 -3.68 16.68
C GLN A 121 -1.99 -3.59 16.44
N PHE A 122 -2.70 -4.73 16.46
CA PHE A 122 -4.15 -4.74 16.31
C PHE A 122 -4.86 -4.02 17.47
N LYS A 123 -4.41 -4.23 18.72
CA LYS A 123 -4.94 -3.50 19.88
C LYS A 123 -4.82 -1.99 19.74
N GLU A 124 -3.68 -1.49 19.25
CA GLU A 124 -3.49 -0.06 19.01
C GLU A 124 -4.38 0.46 17.86
N LEU A 125 -4.60 -0.35 16.82
CA LEU A 125 -5.57 -0.04 15.78
C LEU A 125 -7.00 0.06 16.32
N LEU A 126 -7.44 -0.84 17.20
CA LEU A 126 -8.76 -0.76 17.84
C LEU A 126 -8.92 0.54 18.62
N ARG A 127 -7.92 0.90 19.45
CA ARG A 127 -7.90 2.18 20.18
C ARG A 127 -8.03 3.38 19.23
N TYR A 128 -7.27 3.36 18.14
CA TYR A 128 -7.33 4.39 17.13
C TYR A 128 -8.70 4.48 16.43
N TRP A 129 -9.28 3.35 16.02
CA TRP A 129 -10.57 3.30 15.34
C TRP A 129 -11.75 3.67 16.23
N ASN A 130 -11.67 3.36 17.52
CA ASN A 130 -12.64 3.79 18.52
C ASN A 130 -12.50 5.27 18.91
N SER A 131 -11.44 5.96 18.49
CA SER A 131 -11.26 7.38 18.81
C SER A 131 -12.35 8.26 18.18
N LYS A 132 -12.93 9.16 19.00
CA LYS A 132 -13.96 10.12 18.55
C LYS A 132 -13.48 10.98 17.37
N LYS A 133 -12.20 11.37 17.39
CA LYS A 133 -11.57 12.15 16.31
C LYS A 133 -11.66 11.41 14.98
N LEU A 134 -11.25 10.14 14.95
CA LEU A 134 -11.26 9.37 13.71
C LEU A 134 -12.68 9.07 13.24
N GLN A 135 -13.61 8.75 14.14
CA GLN A 135 -15.00 8.51 13.77
C GLN A 135 -15.64 9.73 13.11
N ARG A 136 -15.38 10.95 13.62
CA ARG A 136 -15.82 12.20 12.98
C ARG A 136 -15.23 12.35 11.58
N MET A 137 -13.91 12.22 11.45
CA MET A 137 -13.22 12.31 10.15
C MET A 137 -13.75 11.27 9.16
N SER A 138 -13.98 10.04 9.61
CA SER A 138 -14.50 8.95 8.79
C SER A 138 -15.89 9.26 8.25
N LYS A 139 -16.79 9.81 9.08
CA LYS A 139 -18.14 10.22 8.64
C LYS A 139 -18.06 11.28 7.55
N THR A 140 -17.25 12.32 7.75
CA THR A 140 -17.04 13.37 6.74
C THR A 140 -16.46 12.80 5.44
N ASN A 141 -15.49 11.89 5.53
CA ASN A 141 -14.88 11.27 4.35
C ASN A 141 -15.86 10.39 3.57
N ILE A 142 -16.77 9.68 4.24
CA ILE A 142 -17.83 8.90 3.60
C ILE A 142 -18.76 9.83 2.80
N GLU A 143 -19.21 10.93 3.40
CA GLU A 143 -20.07 11.91 2.72
C GLU A 143 -19.37 12.57 1.52
N ASN A 144 -18.07 12.86 1.64
CA ASN A 144 -17.28 13.36 0.53
C ASN A 144 -17.13 12.31 -0.58
N ARG A 145 -16.92 11.03 -0.22
CA ARG A 145 -16.78 9.95 -1.19
C ARG A 145 -18.06 9.72 -2.00
N LYS A 146 -19.25 9.88 -1.39
CA LYS A 146 -20.54 9.79 -2.09
C LYS A 146 -20.69 10.83 -3.22
N LYS A 147 -19.96 11.95 -3.15
CA LYS A 147 -19.98 13.02 -4.16
C LYS A 147 -19.02 12.78 -5.33
N LEU A 148 -18.21 11.71 -5.29
CA LEU A 148 -17.28 11.37 -6.36
C LEU A 148 -18.04 10.84 -7.58
N LYS A 149 -17.96 11.56 -8.71
CA LYS A 149 -18.69 11.20 -9.94
C LYS A 149 -17.93 10.23 -10.86
N ASN A 150 -16.60 10.39 -10.97
CA ASN A 150 -15.79 9.67 -11.95
C ASN A 150 -14.72 8.82 -11.24
N PRO A 151 -15.04 7.57 -10.85
CA PRO A 151 -14.07 6.66 -10.28
C PRO A 151 -13.08 6.15 -11.34
N HIS A 152 -11.89 5.75 -10.89
CA HIS A 152 -10.87 5.12 -11.73
C HIS A 152 -11.36 3.79 -12.33
N THR A 153 -11.21 3.61 -13.64
CA THR A 153 -11.63 2.40 -14.38
C THR A 153 -10.48 1.64 -15.07
N ALA A 154 -9.23 2.12 -15.03
CA ALA A 154 -8.10 1.51 -15.76
C ALA A 154 -7.54 0.20 -15.14
N GLY A 155 -8.29 -0.42 -14.22
CA GLY A 155 -7.92 -1.69 -13.60
C GLY A 155 -6.60 -1.64 -12.81
N LYS A 156 -5.75 -2.67 -12.98
CA LYS A 156 -4.43 -2.76 -12.33
C LYS A 156 -3.35 -1.94 -13.03
N ARG A 157 -3.63 -1.38 -14.22
CA ARG A 157 -2.66 -0.55 -14.95
C ARG A 157 -2.60 0.83 -14.32
N SER A 158 -1.38 1.32 -14.11
CA SER A 158 -1.16 2.69 -13.64
C SER A 158 -1.46 3.70 -14.76
N PHE A 159 -1.86 4.92 -14.41
CA PHE A 159 -1.99 5.98 -15.41
C PHE A 159 -0.65 6.33 -16.08
N ALA A 160 0.49 6.08 -15.41
CA ALA A 160 1.81 6.23 -16.02
C ALA A 160 1.96 5.30 -17.24
N LEU A 161 1.59 4.03 -17.09
CA LEU A 161 1.57 3.04 -18.18
C LEU A 161 0.53 3.37 -19.25
N VAL A 162 -0.65 3.83 -18.86
CA VAL A 162 -1.68 4.23 -19.84
C VAL A 162 -1.18 5.43 -20.65
N ARG A 163 -0.58 6.44 -20.00
CA ARG A 163 -0.07 7.64 -20.65
C ARG A 163 1.13 7.35 -21.54
N SER A 164 2.10 6.52 -21.11
CA SER A 164 3.26 6.19 -21.95
C SER A 164 2.82 5.58 -23.29
N LYS A 165 1.77 4.75 -23.29
CA LYS A 165 1.21 4.16 -24.51
C LYS A 165 0.47 5.14 -25.41
N LEU A 166 -0.08 6.22 -24.85
CA LEU A 166 -0.76 7.26 -25.63
C LEU A 166 0.21 8.25 -26.27
N VAL A 167 1.43 8.38 -25.74
CA VAL A 167 2.47 9.28 -26.25
C VAL A 167 3.29 8.64 -27.39
N CYS A 168 3.20 7.32 -27.59
CA CYS A 168 3.90 6.59 -28.65
C CYS A 168 3.09 6.37 -29.94
N ASN A 169 2.08 7.19 -30.22
CA ASN A 169 1.37 7.24 -31.52
C ASN A 169 1.66 8.54 -32.25
#